data_AF-A0A7R9ZZM6-F1
#
_entry.id   AF-A0A7R9ZZM6-F1
#
_cell.length_a   1.000
_cell.length_b   1.000
_cell.length_c   1.000
_cell.angle_alpha   90.00
_cell.angle_beta   90.00
_cell.angle_gamma   90.00
#
_symmetry.space_group_name_H-M   'P 1'
#
loop_
_entity.id
_entity.type
_entity.pdbx_description
1 polymer ?
#
loop_
_entity_poly.entity_id
_entity_poly.type
_entity_poly.pdbx_seq_one_letter_code
_entity_poly.pdbx_strand_id
1 'polypeptide(L)'
;MPASPPAAAPSLQPSPDATEGTKETASAAEPAVRERRLVVAALQRGEALTQLPSETPPRAPVSDRPFRERGRVPRLFAEGYAGYLESCRGGAAEEACAGAAAEGPGAAVAGAGEEARVAGPARVPRLQVRPWHRSALQKMLCRAVLFHFLQDRREALGLQAGQPPLWLWEVRAAQEHSAAGQVEALVKYLAETELHIQEGPQRSTQWPGSSPQGTGAAQRLRAERRRLARDWGFSERELHEDAVVRVFLDGRLSWPAVRGLLGPPLKRQGSTMLGLPLGPAASN
;
A
#
# COMPACT_ATOMS: atom_id res chain seq x y z
N MET A 1 -8.61 31.49 -56.13
CA MET A 1 -9.45 30.71 -55.21
C MET A 1 -9.85 31.60 -54.05
N PRO A 2 -11.13 32.04 -53.97
CA PRO A 2 -11.57 32.98 -52.95
C PRO A 2 -11.76 32.30 -51.60
N ALA A 3 -11.32 32.99 -50.56
CA ALA A 3 -11.32 32.57 -49.17
C ALA A 3 -12.73 32.59 -48.55
N SER A 4 -13.10 31.51 -47.85
CA SER A 4 -14.32 31.42 -47.05
C SER A 4 -14.17 32.20 -45.73
N PRO A 5 -15.19 32.99 -45.32
CA PRO A 5 -15.18 33.65 -44.02
C PRO A 5 -15.58 32.68 -42.88
N PRO A 6 -15.13 32.94 -41.63
CA PRO A 6 -15.40 32.09 -40.48
C PRO A 6 -16.82 32.28 -39.91
N ALA A 7 -17.42 31.15 -39.51
CA ALA A 7 -18.73 31.07 -38.89
C ALA A 7 -18.75 31.71 -37.48
N ALA A 8 -19.83 32.45 -37.23
CA ALA A 8 -20.11 33.15 -35.98
C ALA A 8 -20.28 32.20 -34.79
N ALA A 9 -19.70 32.58 -33.64
CA ALA A 9 -19.87 31.91 -32.37
C ALA A 9 -21.26 32.22 -31.76
N PRO A 10 -21.93 31.25 -31.11
CA PRO A 10 -23.18 31.50 -30.40
C PRO A 10 -22.93 32.18 -29.05
N SER A 11 -23.58 33.33 -28.87
CA SER A 11 -23.66 34.11 -27.64
C SER A 11 -24.31 33.31 -26.51
N LEU A 12 -23.57 33.14 -25.40
CA LEU A 12 -24.09 32.67 -24.12
C LEU A 12 -24.90 33.79 -23.46
N GLN A 13 -26.21 33.59 -23.29
CA GLN A 13 -27.04 34.40 -22.41
C GLN A 13 -26.86 33.93 -20.96
N PRO A 14 -26.59 34.83 -20.00
CA PRO A 14 -26.77 34.54 -18.58
C PRO A 14 -28.23 34.79 -18.18
N SER A 15 -28.87 33.78 -17.57
CA SER A 15 -30.16 33.93 -16.88
C SER A 15 -29.92 34.37 -15.43
N PRO A 16 -30.54 35.46 -14.96
CA PRO A 16 -30.62 35.81 -13.55
C PRO A 16 -31.98 35.45 -12.92
N ASP A 17 -31.92 35.26 -11.61
CA ASP A 17 -32.96 35.43 -10.60
C ASP A 17 -34.18 34.50 -10.51
N ALA A 18 -34.21 33.76 -9.40
CA ALA A 18 -35.30 33.59 -8.42
C ALA A 18 -34.98 32.29 -7.63
N THR A 19 -35.03 32.19 -6.31
CA THR A 19 -35.99 32.79 -5.38
C THR A 19 -35.39 32.74 -3.97
N GLU A 20 -35.44 33.87 -3.26
CA GLU A 20 -35.28 33.93 -1.81
C GLU A 20 -36.44 33.21 -1.10
N GLY A 21 -36.11 32.41 -0.09
CA GLY A 21 -37.06 31.72 0.77
C GLY A 21 -36.53 31.63 2.19
N THR A 22 -36.99 32.57 3.03
CA THR A 22 -36.68 32.77 4.45
C THR A 22 -37.39 31.75 5.35
N LYS A 23 -36.80 31.52 6.55
CA LYS A 23 -37.21 30.71 7.72
C LYS A 23 -36.62 29.30 7.69
N GLU A 24 -35.91 28.83 8.71
CA GLU A 24 -36.37 28.82 10.10
C GLU A 24 -35.19 28.65 11.08
N THR A 25 -35.26 29.42 12.16
CA THR A 25 -34.40 29.41 13.34
C THR A 25 -34.62 28.17 14.19
N ALA A 26 -33.59 27.34 14.39
CA ALA A 26 -33.41 26.57 15.64
C ALA A 26 -32.03 25.89 15.70
N SER A 27 -31.38 26.02 16.86
CA SER A 27 -30.35 25.12 17.39
C SER A 27 -28.93 25.20 16.81
N ALA A 28 -28.28 26.37 16.99
CA ALA A 28 -26.84 26.53 16.82
C ALA A 28 -26.19 26.95 18.15
N ALA A 29 -26.24 26.09 19.17
CA ALA A 29 -25.60 26.36 20.46
C ALA A 29 -24.96 25.14 21.14
N GLU A 30 -24.71 24.02 20.43
CA GLU A 30 -24.05 22.84 21.01
C GLU A 30 -22.63 22.46 20.52
N PRO A 31 -22.03 22.99 19.43
CA PRO A 31 -20.68 22.53 19.05
C PRO A 31 -19.57 23.11 19.94
N ALA A 32 -19.77 24.31 20.52
CA ALA A 32 -18.72 25.03 21.25
C ALA A 32 -18.35 24.39 22.62
N VAL A 33 -19.21 23.56 23.20
CA VAL A 33 -18.95 22.89 24.49
C VAL A 33 -18.17 21.58 24.29
N ARG A 34 -18.30 20.93 23.11
CA ARG A 34 -17.59 19.67 22.80
C ARG A 34 -16.11 19.88 22.51
N GLU A 35 -15.74 20.95 21.80
CA GLU A 35 -14.33 21.24 21.50
C GLU A 35 -13.52 21.58 22.76
N ARG A 36 -14.12 22.29 23.73
CA ARG A 36 -13.43 22.62 24.99
C ARG A 36 -13.14 21.41 25.89
N ARG A 37 -13.87 20.29 25.73
CA ARG A 37 -13.60 19.05 26.50
C ARG A 37 -12.49 18.19 25.89
N LEU A 38 -12.30 18.22 24.57
CA LEU A 38 -11.22 17.48 23.90
C LEU A 38 -9.84 18.09 24.17
N VAL A 39 -9.76 19.42 24.29
CA VAL A 39 -8.50 20.11 24.59
C VAL A 39 -8.01 19.83 26.03
N VAL A 40 -8.92 19.63 26.99
CA VAL A 40 -8.54 19.26 28.37
C VAL A 40 -7.99 17.82 28.45
N ALA A 41 -8.51 16.88 27.66
CA ALA A 41 -7.98 15.52 27.60
C ALA A 41 -6.57 15.48 26.96
N ALA A 42 -6.31 16.30 25.95
CA ALA A 42 -5.00 16.36 25.30
C ALA A 42 -3.90 17.05 26.16
N LEU A 43 -4.30 17.84 27.17
CA LEU A 43 -3.38 18.55 28.05
C LEU A 43 -3.08 17.81 29.37
N GLN A 44 -3.64 16.63 29.61
CA GLN A 44 -3.19 15.74 30.70
C GLN A 44 -1.84 15.10 30.35
N ARG A 45 -0.79 15.94 30.35
CA ARG A 45 0.60 15.52 30.43
C ARG A 45 0.82 14.82 31.77
N GLY A 46 1.08 13.51 31.75
CA GLY A 46 2.16 13.00 32.60
C GLY A 46 1.91 11.85 33.58
N GLU A 47 0.82 11.09 33.53
CA GLU A 47 0.66 9.95 34.46
C GLU A 47 0.64 8.55 33.82
N ALA A 48 0.54 8.43 32.49
CA ALA A 48 0.49 7.12 31.84
C ALA A 48 1.86 6.48 31.51
N LEU A 49 2.98 7.10 31.89
CA LEU A 49 4.35 6.62 31.58
C LEU A 49 5.11 6.03 32.77
N THR A 50 4.46 5.82 33.92
CA THR A 50 5.04 5.12 35.08
C THR A 50 4.74 3.62 35.10
N GLN A 51 4.23 3.05 34.00
CA GLN A 51 4.30 1.60 33.83
C GLN A 51 5.76 1.23 33.59
N LEU A 52 6.40 0.75 34.67
CA LEU A 52 7.67 0.04 34.64
C LEU A 52 7.68 -0.87 33.40
N PRO A 53 8.72 -0.83 32.55
CA PRO A 53 8.84 -1.74 31.44
C PRO A 53 8.77 -3.15 32.00
N SER A 54 7.66 -3.85 31.74
CA SER A 54 7.54 -5.26 32.03
C SER A 54 8.69 -5.94 31.29
N GLU A 55 9.55 -6.58 32.07
CA GLU A 55 10.69 -7.35 31.58
C GLU A 55 10.19 -8.25 30.45
N THR A 56 10.61 -7.92 29.24
CA THR A 56 10.35 -8.77 28.09
C THR A 56 11.15 -10.05 28.34
N PRO A 57 10.52 -11.23 28.26
CA PRO A 57 11.20 -12.48 28.54
C PRO A 57 12.48 -12.56 27.68
N PRO A 58 13.62 -12.96 28.27
CA PRO A 58 14.91 -12.95 27.61
C PRO A 58 14.80 -13.76 26.32
N ARG A 59 14.99 -13.09 25.18
CA ARG A 59 15.06 -13.76 23.87
C ARG A 59 16.24 -14.72 23.91
N ALA A 60 15.99 -15.97 23.55
CA ALA A 60 17.05 -16.94 23.33
C ALA A 60 18.10 -16.33 22.39
N PRO A 61 19.40 -16.38 22.75
CA PRO A 61 20.45 -15.86 21.90
C PRO A 61 20.35 -16.53 20.54
N VAL A 62 20.22 -15.72 19.48
CA VAL A 62 20.35 -16.20 18.11
C VAL A 62 21.75 -16.79 18.04
N SER A 63 21.82 -18.10 17.84
CA SER A 63 23.10 -18.83 17.78
C SER A 63 24.04 -18.10 16.83
N ASP A 64 25.26 -17.79 17.28
CA ASP A 64 26.40 -17.26 16.50
C ASP A 64 26.90 -18.27 15.44
N ARG A 65 25.97 -18.99 14.81
CA ARG A 65 26.29 -19.72 13.60
C ARG A 65 26.53 -18.67 12.52
N PRO A 66 27.73 -18.63 11.92
CA PRO A 66 28.03 -17.69 10.84
C PRO A 66 26.93 -17.86 9.78
N PHE A 67 26.18 -16.78 9.58
CA PHE A 67 25.02 -16.75 8.70
C PHE A 67 25.54 -16.99 7.27
N ARG A 68 25.51 -18.26 6.85
CA ARG A 68 25.90 -18.78 5.53
C ARG A 68 27.43 -18.84 5.32
N GLU A 69 27.94 -20.07 5.21
CA GLU A 69 29.24 -20.33 4.58
C GLU A 69 29.25 -19.68 3.19
N ARG A 70 30.30 -18.90 2.89
CA ARG A 70 30.51 -18.20 1.60
C ARG A 70 30.36 -19.12 0.37
N GLY A 71 30.47 -20.44 0.53
CA GLY A 71 30.34 -21.43 -0.54
C GLY A 71 28.91 -21.85 -0.89
N ARG A 72 27.86 -21.44 -0.16
CA ARG A 72 26.47 -21.88 -0.41
C ARG A 72 25.56 -20.77 -0.95
N VAL A 73 26.05 -19.97 -1.88
CA VAL A 73 25.18 -19.09 -2.68
C VAL A 73 24.73 -19.89 -3.90
N PRO A 74 23.41 -20.11 -4.11
CA PRO A 74 22.92 -20.77 -5.32
C PRO A 74 23.50 -20.06 -6.56
N ARG A 75 23.96 -20.82 -7.55
CA ARG A 75 24.74 -20.28 -8.70
C ARG A 75 24.08 -19.08 -9.39
N LEU A 76 22.76 -19.01 -9.39
CA LEU A 76 21.96 -17.90 -9.93
C LEU A 76 22.25 -16.54 -9.27
N PHE A 77 22.79 -16.51 -8.05
CA PHE A 77 23.11 -15.30 -7.31
C PHE A 77 24.62 -15.06 -7.16
N ALA A 78 25.47 -15.94 -7.70
CA ALA A 78 26.91 -15.85 -7.50
C ALA A 78 27.51 -14.56 -8.09
N GLU A 79 27.07 -14.16 -9.28
CA GLU A 79 27.53 -12.94 -9.96
C GLU A 79 27.11 -11.67 -9.20
N GLY A 80 25.85 -11.60 -8.75
CA GLY A 80 25.36 -10.46 -7.97
C GLY A 80 26.00 -10.36 -6.58
N TYR A 81 26.28 -11.50 -5.95
CA TYR A 81 26.92 -11.54 -4.64
C TYR A 81 28.39 -11.13 -4.68
N ALA A 82 29.11 -11.43 -5.77
CA ALA A 82 30.48 -10.97 -5.99
C ALA A 82 30.56 -9.43 -6.03
N GLY A 83 29.67 -8.76 -6.78
CA GLY A 83 29.63 -7.29 -6.84
C GLY A 83 29.26 -6.62 -5.50
N TYR A 84 28.40 -7.26 -4.70
CA TYR A 84 28.09 -6.81 -3.34
C TYR A 84 29.32 -6.89 -2.41
N LEU A 85 30.07 -8.00 -2.45
CA LEU A 85 31.28 -8.15 -1.65
C LEU A 85 32.38 -7.15 -2.03
N GLU A 86 32.53 -6.84 -3.32
CA GLU A 86 33.44 -5.80 -3.80
C GLU A 86 33.05 -4.41 -3.28
N SER A 87 31.76 -4.10 -3.27
CA SER A 87 31.23 -2.83 -2.74
C SER A 87 31.45 -2.70 -1.22
N CYS A 88 31.29 -3.79 -0.46
CA CYS A 88 31.60 -3.81 0.97
C CYS A 88 33.10 -3.66 1.26
N ARG A 89 33.96 -4.19 0.39
CA ARG A 89 35.41 -4.07 0.52
C ARG A 89 35.91 -2.66 0.19
N GLY A 90 35.23 -1.96 -0.72
CA GLY A 90 35.51 -0.55 -1.03
C GLY A 90 35.10 0.43 0.08
N GLY A 91 33.99 0.17 0.78
CA GLY A 91 33.49 1.06 1.84
C GLY A 91 34.28 1.04 3.15
N ALA A 92 34.96 -0.05 3.49
CA ALA A 92 35.70 -0.17 4.75
C ALA A 92 37.12 0.45 4.69
N ALA A 93 37.64 0.75 3.50
CA ALA A 93 38.99 1.30 3.32
C ALA A 93 39.02 2.85 3.37
N GLU A 94 37.92 3.54 3.11
CA GLU A 94 37.88 5.01 3.14
C GLU A 94 37.69 5.60 4.55
N GLU A 95 37.19 4.84 5.52
CA GLU A 95 37.00 5.36 6.90
C GLU A 95 38.25 5.19 7.79
N ALA A 96 39.32 4.55 7.30
CA ALA A 96 40.54 4.30 8.05
C ALA A 96 41.73 5.22 7.69
N CYS A 97 41.56 6.20 6.79
CA CYS A 97 42.65 7.04 6.27
C CYS A 97 42.60 8.52 6.74
N ALA A 98 42.06 8.79 7.92
CA ALA A 98 42.13 10.10 8.56
C ALA A 98 42.64 9.99 9.99
N GLY A 99 43.93 9.68 10.15
CA GLY A 99 44.61 9.82 11.44
C GLY A 99 45.77 8.87 11.67
N ALA A 100 46.89 9.07 10.98
CA ALA A 100 48.16 8.47 11.38
C ALA A 100 49.34 9.33 10.92
N ALA A 101 49.74 10.28 11.77
CA ALA A 101 51.10 10.82 11.80
C ALA A 101 51.39 11.42 13.19
N ALA A 102 51.97 10.60 14.08
CA ALA A 102 52.95 11.02 15.08
C ALA A 102 53.36 9.78 15.91
N GLU A 103 54.48 9.16 15.50
CA GLU A 103 55.21 8.20 16.33
C GLU A 103 55.88 8.91 17.51
N GLY A 104 55.85 8.26 18.68
CA GLY A 104 56.72 8.57 19.80
C GLY A 104 56.93 7.29 20.63
N PRO A 105 58.16 6.79 20.80
CA PRO A 105 58.43 5.63 21.64
C PRO A 105 58.68 6.09 23.09
N GLY A 106 57.87 5.57 24.01
CA GLY A 106 57.97 5.89 25.45
C GLY A 106 57.64 4.65 26.29
N ALA A 107 58.56 4.32 27.17
CA ALA A 107 58.68 3.10 27.94
C ALA A 107 57.54 2.78 28.93
N ALA A 108 57.52 1.50 29.29
CA ALA A 108 56.66 0.79 30.24
C ALA A 108 56.42 1.49 31.59
N VAL A 109 55.20 1.32 32.13
CA VAL A 109 54.97 1.03 33.56
C VAL A 109 53.76 0.10 33.70
N ALA A 110 54.01 -1.06 34.30
CA ALA A 110 53.00 -1.97 34.82
C ALA A 110 52.29 -1.34 36.03
N GLY A 111 50.96 -1.32 35.99
CA GLY A 111 50.11 -0.88 37.10
C GLY A 111 48.83 -1.68 37.10
N ALA A 112 48.81 -2.71 37.94
CA ALA A 112 47.65 -3.52 38.26
C ALA A 112 46.53 -2.64 38.83
N GLY A 113 45.33 -2.82 38.27
CA GLY A 113 44.12 -2.09 38.62
C GLY A 113 43.01 -2.52 37.67
N GLU A 114 42.77 -3.84 37.62
CA GLU A 114 41.73 -4.46 36.80
C GLU A 114 40.36 -4.22 37.45
N GLU A 115 39.95 -2.94 37.47
CA GLU A 115 38.55 -2.59 37.60
C GLU A 115 37.86 -3.04 36.32
N ALA A 116 37.14 -4.15 36.43
CA ALA A 116 36.22 -4.65 35.42
C ALA A 116 35.25 -3.51 35.05
N ARG A 117 35.63 -2.72 34.04
CA ARG A 117 34.78 -1.75 33.37
C ARG A 117 33.63 -2.55 32.80
N VAL A 118 32.52 -2.57 33.54
CA VAL A 118 31.22 -3.06 33.11
C VAL A 118 30.98 -2.46 31.73
N ALA A 119 31.21 -3.27 30.70
CA ALA A 119 31.02 -2.88 29.31
C ALA A 119 29.55 -2.49 29.18
N GLY A 120 29.29 -1.18 29.16
CA GLY A 120 27.94 -0.66 29.04
C GLY A 120 27.27 -1.30 27.83
N PRO A 121 25.95 -1.57 27.90
CA PRO A 121 25.24 -2.32 26.87
C PRO A 121 25.54 -1.71 25.51
N ALA A 122 26.15 -2.52 24.64
CA ALA A 122 26.50 -2.14 23.28
C ALA A 122 25.24 -1.55 22.62
N ARG A 123 25.29 -0.26 22.32
CA ARG A 123 24.15 0.44 21.72
C ARG A 123 23.91 -0.18 20.36
N VAL A 124 22.87 -0.99 20.24
CA VAL A 124 22.44 -1.57 18.97
C VAL A 124 22.20 -0.42 18.00
N PRO A 125 22.92 -0.34 16.88
CA PRO A 125 22.74 0.74 15.91
C PRO A 125 21.29 0.71 15.43
N ARG A 126 20.54 1.78 15.74
CA ARG A 126 19.17 1.93 15.26
C ARG A 126 19.22 2.39 13.81
N LEU A 127 18.67 1.59 12.90
CA LEU A 127 18.51 1.96 11.50
C LEU A 127 17.67 3.25 11.41
N GLN A 128 18.24 4.33 10.86
CA GLN A 128 17.51 5.58 10.68
C GLN A 128 16.69 5.54 9.39
N VAL A 129 15.37 5.43 9.53
CA VAL A 129 14.45 5.46 8.38
C VAL A 129 14.17 6.91 8.00
N ARG A 130 14.88 7.42 6.99
CA ARG A 130 14.59 8.73 6.38
C ARG A 130 13.22 8.73 5.67
N PRO A 131 12.54 9.89 5.57
CA PRO A 131 11.22 9.98 4.92
C PRO A 131 11.18 9.45 3.49
N TRP A 132 12.22 9.69 2.69
CA TRP A 132 12.28 9.21 1.31
C TRP A 132 12.34 7.68 1.20
N HIS A 133 12.88 6.98 2.21
CA HIS A 133 12.84 5.51 2.26
C HIS A 133 11.38 5.01 2.34
N ARG A 134 10.52 5.72 3.08
CA ARG A 134 9.10 5.35 3.19
C ARG A 134 8.40 5.49 1.85
N SER A 135 8.59 6.62 1.17
CA SER A 135 7.99 6.84 -0.16
C SER A 135 8.50 5.84 -1.20
N ALA A 136 9.79 5.50 -1.17
CA ALA A 136 10.36 4.48 -2.05
C ALA A 136 9.76 3.08 -1.76
N LEU A 137 9.65 2.73 -0.47
CA LEU A 137 9.03 1.48 -0.02
C LEU A 137 7.57 1.39 -0.44
N GLN A 138 6.79 2.46 -0.26
CA GLN A 138 5.38 2.53 -0.68
C GLN A 138 5.22 2.32 -2.19
N LYS A 139 6.05 2.98 -3.01
CA LYS A 139 6.03 2.77 -4.48
C LYS A 139 6.39 1.34 -4.87
N MET A 140 7.39 0.75 -4.20
CA MET A 140 7.78 -0.64 -4.41
C MET A 140 6.64 -1.59 -4.02
N LEU A 141 6.02 -1.37 -2.86
CA LEU A 141 4.87 -2.11 -2.38
C LEU A 141 3.71 -2.03 -3.38
N CYS A 142 3.35 -0.83 -3.84
CA CYS A 142 2.29 -0.66 -4.83
C CYS A 142 2.56 -1.45 -6.12
N ARG A 143 3.80 -1.42 -6.64
CA ARG A 143 4.19 -2.19 -7.82
C ARG A 143 4.06 -3.69 -7.59
N ALA A 144 4.49 -4.17 -6.42
CA ALA A 144 4.38 -5.57 -6.05
C ALA A 144 2.91 -6.01 -5.92
N VAL A 145 2.05 -5.20 -5.26
CA VAL A 145 0.61 -5.46 -5.15
C VAL A 145 -0.03 -5.54 -6.54
N LEU A 146 0.24 -4.56 -7.41
CA LEU A 146 -0.27 -4.56 -8.78
C LEU A 146 0.19 -5.79 -9.57
N PHE A 147 1.46 -6.18 -9.43
CA PHE A 147 1.99 -7.39 -10.06
C PHE A 147 1.25 -8.65 -9.60
N HIS A 148 1.13 -8.86 -8.28
CA HIS A 148 0.43 -10.02 -7.73
C HIS A 148 -1.06 -10.04 -8.11
N PHE A 149 -1.71 -8.88 -8.16
CA PHE A 149 -3.08 -8.76 -8.64
C PHE A 149 -3.21 -9.22 -10.10
N LEU A 150 -2.37 -8.70 -11.00
CA LEU A 150 -2.42 -9.07 -12.41
C LEU A 150 -2.11 -10.55 -12.64
N GLN A 151 -1.17 -11.11 -11.87
CA GLN A 151 -0.85 -12.54 -11.92
C GLN A 151 -2.05 -13.39 -11.50
N ASP A 152 -2.63 -13.10 -10.33
CA ASP A 152 -3.81 -13.79 -9.80
C ASP A 152 -5.01 -13.70 -10.73
N ARG A 153 -5.25 -12.51 -11.33
CA ARG A 153 -6.33 -12.33 -12.32
C ARG A 153 -6.11 -13.08 -13.61
N ARG A 154 -4.87 -13.20 -14.09
CA ARG A 154 -4.59 -14.02 -15.28
C ARG A 154 -4.84 -15.49 -15.00
N GLU A 155 -4.37 -15.99 -13.85
CA GLU A 155 -4.59 -17.36 -13.43
C GLU A 155 -6.08 -17.68 -13.28
N ALA A 156 -6.83 -16.84 -12.57
CA ALA A 156 -8.27 -17.02 -12.37
C ALA A 156 -9.09 -16.97 -13.68
N LEU A 157 -8.64 -16.22 -14.68
CA LEU A 157 -9.29 -16.09 -15.99
C LEU A 157 -8.77 -17.07 -17.04
N GLY A 158 -7.78 -17.91 -16.72
CA GLY A 158 -7.13 -18.81 -17.68
C GLY A 158 -6.39 -18.08 -18.81
N LEU A 159 -5.92 -16.87 -18.56
CA LEU A 159 -5.24 -16.02 -19.54
C LEU A 159 -3.76 -16.37 -19.70
N GLN A 160 -3.27 -16.27 -20.92
CA GLN A 160 -1.84 -16.43 -21.24
C GLN A 160 -1.01 -15.20 -20.82
N ALA A 161 0.32 -15.36 -20.72
CA ALA A 161 1.23 -14.30 -20.24
C ALA A 161 1.17 -12.97 -21.03
N GLY A 162 0.79 -13.01 -22.31
CA GLY A 162 0.64 -11.83 -23.17
C GLY A 162 -0.76 -11.20 -23.16
N GLN A 163 -1.75 -11.87 -22.56
CA GLN A 163 -3.13 -11.37 -22.57
C GLN A 163 -3.37 -10.43 -21.37
N PRO A 164 -3.91 -9.22 -21.61
CA PRO A 164 -4.17 -8.27 -20.54
C PRO A 164 -5.46 -8.64 -19.79
N PRO A 165 -5.43 -8.85 -18.45
CA PRO A 165 -6.64 -9.12 -17.67
C PRO A 165 -7.53 -7.87 -17.47
N LEU A 166 -6.99 -6.68 -17.78
CA LEU A 166 -7.61 -5.38 -17.55
C LEU A 166 -7.70 -4.56 -18.84
N TRP A 167 -8.66 -3.64 -18.93
CA TRP A 167 -8.68 -2.64 -19.99
C TRP A 167 -7.58 -1.59 -19.80
N LEU A 168 -7.18 -0.93 -20.89
CA LEU A 168 -6.11 0.09 -20.87
C LEU A 168 -6.37 1.23 -19.86
N TRP A 169 -7.62 1.67 -19.74
CA TRP A 169 -7.97 2.73 -18.77
C TRP A 169 -7.88 2.24 -17.33
N GLU A 170 -8.11 0.94 -17.08
CA GLU A 170 -7.94 0.37 -15.74
C GLU A 170 -6.47 0.28 -15.36
N VAL A 171 -5.66 -0.18 -16.31
CA VAL A 171 -4.20 -0.25 -16.15
C VAL A 171 -3.63 1.13 -15.86
N ARG A 172 -4.05 2.16 -16.62
CA ARG A 172 -3.56 3.53 -16.43
C ARG A 172 -3.89 4.06 -15.03
N ALA A 173 -5.13 3.93 -14.57
CA ALA A 173 -5.52 4.38 -13.24
C ALA A 173 -4.78 3.62 -12.12
N ALA A 174 -4.59 2.29 -12.26
CA ALA A 174 -3.79 1.52 -11.30
C ALA A 174 -2.32 1.97 -11.28
N GLN A 175 -1.74 2.27 -12.46
CA GLN A 175 -0.38 2.80 -12.57
C GLN A 175 -0.25 4.19 -11.94
N GLU A 176 -1.25 5.06 -12.06
CA GLU A 176 -1.27 6.38 -11.42
C GLU A 176 -1.20 6.26 -9.89
N HIS A 177 -2.04 5.43 -9.27
CA HIS A 177 -1.96 5.16 -7.82
C HIS A 177 -0.62 4.53 -7.42
N SER A 178 -0.10 3.61 -8.24
CA SER A 178 1.20 2.98 -7.99
C SER A 178 2.36 3.95 -8.07
N ALA A 179 2.36 4.88 -9.04
CA ALA A 179 3.39 5.90 -9.20
C ALA A 179 3.34 6.94 -8.06
N ALA A 180 2.14 7.25 -7.58
CA ALA A 180 1.93 8.12 -6.42
C ALA A 180 2.33 7.47 -5.09
N GLY A 181 2.46 6.14 -5.03
CA GLY A 181 2.75 5.40 -3.79
C GLY A 181 1.55 5.37 -2.83
N GLN A 182 0.33 5.52 -3.35
CA GLN A 182 -0.90 5.49 -2.56
C GLN A 182 -1.36 4.04 -2.40
N VAL A 183 -0.89 3.36 -1.34
CA VAL A 183 -1.14 1.93 -1.12
C VAL A 183 -2.61 1.68 -0.90
N GLU A 184 -3.25 2.46 -0.01
CA GLU A 184 -4.68 2.31 0.26
C GLU A 184 -5.55 2.49 -0.99
N ALA A 185 -5.36 3.61 -1.69
CA ALA A 185 -6.14 3.92 -2.89
C ALA A 185 -5.96 2.85 -3.98
N LEU A 186 -4.74 2.36 -4.17
CA LEU A 186 -4.47 1.28 -5.12
C LEU A 186 -5.20 -0.01 -4.74
N VAL A 187 -5.11 -0.44 -3.48
CA VAL A 187 -5.76 -1.70 -3.06
C VAL A 187 -7.28 -1.61 -3.18
N LYS A 188 -7.90 -0.50 -2.77
CA LYS A 188 -9.34 -0.27 -2.98
C LYS A 188 -9.70 -0.29 -4.45
N TYR A 189 -8.94 0.42 -5.29
CA TYR A 189 -9.12 0.43 -6.73
C TYR A 189 -9.06 -0.98 -7.34
N LEU A 190 -8.08 -1.79 -6.94
CA LEU A 190 -7.92 -3.15 -7.45
C LEU A 190 -9.04 -4.09 -6.95
N ALA A 191 -9.51 -3.92 -5.72
CA ALA A 191 -10.62 -4.70 -5.18
C ALA A 191 -11.95 -4.38 -5.89
N GLU A 192 -12.22 -3.11 -6.17
CA GLU A 192 -13.35 -2.71 -7.01
C GLU A 192 -13.24 -3.28 -8.44
N THR A 193 -12.04 -3.26 -9.02
CA THR A 193 -11.79 -3.86 -10.32
C THR A 193 -12.05 -5.36 -10.27
N GLU A 194 -11.57 -6.06 -9.24
CA GLU A 194 -11.81 -7.48 -9.01
C GLU A 194 -13.30 -7.80 -8.99
N LEU A 195 -14.05 -7.06 -8.17
CA LEU A 195 -15.49 -7.18 -8.03
C LEU A 195 -16.17 -6.97 -9.38
N HIS A 196 -15.73 -5.94 -10.13
CA HIS A 196 -16.28 -5.67 -11.44
C HIS A 196 -16.03 -6.83 -12.41
N ILE A 197 -14.87 -7.50 -12.37
CA ILE A 197 -14.60 -8.71 -13.16
C ILE A 197 -15.60 -9.81 -12.84
N GLN A 198 -15.85 -10.03 -11.56
CA GLN A 198 -16.64 -11.16 -11.08
C GLN A 198 -18.15 -10.94 -11.24
N GLU A 199 -18.63 -9.72 -11.00
CA GLU A 199 -20.07 -9.43 -10.86
C GLU A 199 -20.61 -8.43 -11.88
N GLY A 200 -19.76 -7.83 -12.74
CA GLY A 200 -20.19 -6.83 -13.71
C GLY A 200 -20.97 -7.43 -14.88
N PRO A 201 -22.30 -7.21 -15.01
CA PRO A 201 -23.06 -7.76 -16.12
C PRO A 201 -22.63 -7.20 -17.48
N GLN A 202 -22.20 -5.94 -17.57
CA GLN A 202 -21.66 -5.42 -18.84
C GLN A 202 -20.27 -5.96 -19.09
N ARG A 203 -19.47 -6.14 -18.03
CA ARG A 203 -18.14 -6.76 -18.14
C ARG A 203 -18.19 -8.20 -18.60
N SER A 204 -19.14 -9.02 -18.13
CA SER A 204 -19.25 -10.41 -18.59
C SER A 204 -19.55 -10.54 -20.09
N THR A 205 -20.15 -9.50 -20.69
CA THR A 205 -20.42 -9.46 -22.14
C THR A 205 -19.23 -8.97 -22.97
N GLN A 206 -18.20 -8.38 -22.36
CA GLN A 206 -17.10 -7.71 -23.06
C GLN A 206 -15.74 -8.18 -22.54
N TRP A 207 -14.95 -8.78 -23.40
CA TRP A 207 -13.62 -9.25 -23.03
C TRP A 207 -12.56 -8.14 -23.09
N PRO A 208 -11.60 -8.10 -22.14
CA PRO A 208 -10.42 -7.24 -22.24
C PRO A 208 -9.57 -7.67 -23.45
N GLY A 209 -9.43 -6.80 -24.45
CA GLY A 209 -8.71 -7.07 -25.70
C GLY A 209 -9.40 -6.47 -26.91
N SER A 210 -10.74 -6.43 -26.87
CA SER A 210 -11.54 -5.59 -27.74
C SER A 210 -11.65 -4.22 -27.08
N SER A 211 -11.09 -3.18 -27.69
CA SER A 211 -11.38 -1.81 -27.24
C SER A 211 -12.90 -1.64 -27.27
N PRO A 212 -13.56 -1.20 -26.17
CA PRO A 212 -15.00 -1.00 -26.17
C PRO A 212 -15.33 -0.02 -27.30
N GLN A 213 -15.91 -0.55 -28.38
CA GLN A 213 -16.15 0.22 -29.60
C GLN A 213 -17.21 1.28 -29.27
N GLY A 214 -16.75 2.51 -29.05
CA GLY A 214 -17.58 3.66 -28.72
C GLY A 214 -17.38 4.21 -27.30
N THR A 215 -17.32 5.53 -27.20
CA THR A 215 -17.24 6.30 -25.94
C THR A 215 -18.35 5.93 -24.96
N GLY A 216 -19.54 5.60 -25.45
CA GLY A 216 -20.68 5.17 -24.64
C GLY A 216 -20.46 3.85 -23.90
N ALA A 217 -19.81 2.86 -24.51
CA ALA A 217 -19.56 1.56 -23.87
C ALA A 217 -18.61 1.69 -22.67
N ALA A 218 -17.53 2.47 -22.82
CA ALA A 218 -16.61 2.77 -21.73
C ALA A 218 -17.28 3.53 -20.57
N GLN A 219 -18.18 4.49 -20.87
CA GLN A 219 -18.93 5.21 -19.84
C GLN A 219 -19.87 4.30 -19.06
N ARG A 220 -20.56 3.38 -19.75
CA ARG A 220 -21.43 2.39 -19.11
C ARG A 220 -20.66 1.48 -18.16
N LEU A 221 -19.51 0.95 -18.58
CA LEU A 221 -18.64 0.12 -17.74
C LEU A 221 -18.16 0.86 -16.49
N ARG A 222 -17.77 2.14 -16.63
CA ARG A 222 -17.38 2.97 -15.47
C ARG A 222 -18.56 3.24 -14.53
N ALA A 223 -19.75 3.49 -15.07
CA ALA A 223 -20.96 3.69 -14.27
C ALA A 223 -21.35 2.42 -13.52
N GLU A 224 -21.26 1.25 -14.18
CA GLU A 224 -21.47 -0.06 -13.56
C GLU A 224 -20.50 -0.29 -12.42
N ARG A 225 -19.19 -0.08 -12.63
CA ARG A 225 -18.18 -0.24 -11.59
C ARG A 225 -18.46 0.65 -10.37
N ARG A 226 -18.78 1.93 -10.58
CA ARG A 226 -19.15 2.85 -9.49
C ARG A 226 -20.41 2.41 -8.74
N ARG A 227 -21.38 1.81 -9.44
CA ARG A 227 -22.57 1.24 -8.81
C ARG A 227 -22.18 0.06 -7.91
N LEU A 228 -21.43 -0.90 -8.44
CA LEU A 228 -20.96 -2.07 -7.69
C LEU A 228 -20.12 -1.67 -6.46
N ALA A 229 -19.21 -0.71 -6.63
CA ALA A 229 -18.36 -0.22 -5.54
C ALA A 229 -19.18 0.39 -4.39
N ARG A 230 -20.23 1.16 -4.72
CA ARG A 230 -21.18 1.71 -3.72
C ARG A 230 -21.98 0.62 -3.03
N ASP A 231 -22.53 -0.33 -3.79
CA ASP A 231 -23.33 -1.42 -3.25
C ASP A 231 -22.54 -2.30 -2.26
N TRP A 232 -21.22 -2.40 -2.45
CA TRP A 232 -20.32 -3.18 -1.61
C TRP A 232 -19.65 -2.39 -0.47
N GLY A 233 -19.85 -1.07 -0.44
CA GLY A 233 -19.34 -0.18 0.58
C GLY A 233 -17.82 -0.05 0.60
N PHE A 234 -17.11 -0.22 -0.53
CA PHE A 234 -15.64 -0.18 -0.53
C PHE A 234 -15.06 1.15 -0.06
N SER A 235 -15.74 2.26 -0.33
CA SER A 235 -15.32 3.60 0.09
C SER A 235 -15.27 3.75 1.61
N GLU A 236 -16.13 3.05 2.33
CA GLU A 236 -16.29 3.15 3.78
C GLU A 236 -15.32 2.25 4.55
N ARG A 237 -14.67 1.30 3.86
CA ARG A 237 -13.75 0.37 4.51
C ARG A 237 -12.42 1.03 4.78
N GLU A 238 -11.96 0.98 6.02
CA GLU A 238 -10.62 1.40 6.38
C GLU A 238 -9.63 0.28 6.09
N LEU A 239 -8.65 0.56 5.23
CA LEU A 239 -7.51 -0.32 5.02
C LEU A 239 -6.32 0.23 5.79
N HIS A 240 -5.82 -0.56 6.73
CA HIS A 240 -4.64 -0.19 7.48
C HIS A 240 -3.39 -0.48 6.64
N GLU A 241 -2.75 0.56 6.10
CA GLU A 241 -1.55 0.41 5.25
C GLU A 241 -0.44 -0.40 5.92
N ASP A 242 -0.26 -0.24 7.24
CA ASP A 242 0.73 -0.98 8.04
C ASP A 242 0.54 -2.50 7.97
N ALA A 243 -0.72 -2.97 7.86
CA ALA A 243 -0.99 -4.39 7.70
C ALA A 243 -0.51 -4.91 6.35
N VAL A 244 -0.68 -4.13 5.28
CA VAL A 244 -0.20 -4.46 3.93
C VAL A 244 1.33 -4.44 3.90
N VAL A 245 1.95 -3.42 4.51
CA VAL A 245 3.41 -3.32 4.63
C VAL A 245 3.98 -4.52 5.38
N ARG A 246 3.36 -4.95 6.48
CA ARG A 246 3.81 -6.13 7.23
C ARG A 246 3.78 -7.39 6.37
N VAL A 247 2.67 -7.65 5.67
CA VAL A 247 2.55 -8.82 4.76
C VAL A 247 3.64 -8.80 3.67
N PHE A 248 3.98 -7.61 3.17
CA PHE A 248 5.06 -7.44 2.20
C PHE A 248 6.45 -7.71 2.78
N LEU A 249 6.77 -7.13 3.94
CA LEU A 249 8.06 -7.32 4.60
C LEU A 249 8.25 -8.78 5.06
N ASP A 250 7.17 -9.47 5.38
CA ASP A 250 7.18 -10.90 5.71
C ASP A 250 7.42 -11.79 4.46
N GLY A 251 7.45 -11.22 3.25
CA GLY A 251 7.61 -11.96 1.99
C GLY A 251 6.38 -12.80 1.62
N ARG A 252 5.22 -12.50 2.20
CA ARG A 252 3.96 -13.26 2.02
C ARG A 252 2.94 -12.51 1.17
N LEU A 253 3.40 -11.55 0.38
CA LEU A 253 2.52 -10.74 -0.47
C LEU A 253 1.86 -11.62 -1.54
N SER A 254 0.54 -11.64 -1.52
CA SER A 254 -0.29 -12.25 -2.54
C SER A 254 -1.60 -11.47 -2.60
N TRP A 255 -2.25 -11.45 -3.78
CA TRP A 255 -3.51 -10.72 -3.91
C TRP A 255 -4.60 -11.21 -2.95
N PRO A 256 -4.85 -12.52 -2.78
CA PRO A 256 -5.82 -13.01 -1.81
C PRO A 256 -5.53 -12.59 -0.36
N ALA A 257 -4.25 -12.52 0.04
CA ALA A 257 -3.87 -12.05 1.37
C ALA A 257 -4.17 -10.56 1.55
N VAL A 258 -3.82 -9.72 0.57
CA VAL A 258 -4.10 -8.27 0.59
C VAL A 258 -5.61 -8.01 0.58
N ARG A 259 -6.35 -8.72 -0.26
CA ARG A 259 -7.82 -8.65 -0.33
C ARG A 259 -8.47 -9.03 1.01
N GLY A 260 -7.93 -10.03 1.71
CA GLY A 260 -8.39 -10.43 3.04
C GLY A 260 -8.30 -9.32 4.09
N LEU A 261 -7.39 -8.36 3.92
CA LEU A 261 -7.26 -7.19 4.82
C LEU A 261 -8.40 -6.18 4.67
N LEU A 262 -9.13 -6.18 3.55
CA LEU A 262 -10.33 -5.35 3.36
C LEU A 262 -11.56 -5.90 4.10
N GLY A 263 -11.41 -7.01 4.81
CA GLY A 263 -12.48 -7.69 5.52
C GLY A 263 -13.45 -8.42 4.57
N PRO A 264 -14.38 -9.20 5.15
CA PRO A 264 -15.39 -9.89 4.36
C PRO A 264 -16.27 -8.88 3.60
N PRO A 265 -16.90 -9.27 2.47
CA PRO A 265 -18.00 -8.51 1.90
C PRO A 265 -18.98 -8.16 3.01
N LEU A 266 -19.40 -6.89 3.11
CA LEU A 266 -20.65 -6.58 3.79
C LEU A 266 -21.72 -7.35 3.03
N LYS A 267 -22.10 -8.53 3.54
CA LYS A 267 -23.18 -9.32 2.96
C LYS A 267 -24.33 -8.35 2.76
N ARG A 268 -24.81 -8.19 1.52
CA ARG A 268 -26.03 -7.44 1.22
C ARG A 268 -27.09 -7.95 2.19
N GLN A 269 -27.37 -7.19 3.25
CA GLN A 269 -28.30 -7.61 4.30
C GLN A 269 -29.74 -7.76 3.77
N GLY A 270 -30.00 -7.44 2.50
CA GLY A 270 -31.30 -7.57 1.85
C GLY A 270 -31.37 -8.57 0.69
N SER A 271 -30.32 -9.34 0.37
CA SER A 271 -30.41 -10.35 -0.71
C SER A 271 -30.59 -11.76 -0.17
N THR A 272 -31.57 -11.91 0.72
CA THR A 272 -32.23 -13.19 1.02
C THR A 272 -33.18 -13.51 -0.14
N MET A 273 -32.69 -13.48 -1.38
CA MET A 273 -33.48 -13.86 -2.55
C MET A 273 -33.37 -15.37 -2.69
N LEU A 274 -34.40 -16.03 -2.14
CA LEU A 274 -35.02 -17.23 -2.70
C LEU A 274 -34.02 -18.22 -3.28
N GLY A 275 -33.56 -19.14 -2.43
CA GLY A 275 -33.03 -20.41 -2.89
C GLY A 275 -34.08 -21.06 -3.79
N LEU A 276 -33.92 -20.89 -5.10
CA LEU A 276 -34.55 -21.75 -6.09
C LEU A 276 -33.94 -23.13 -5.82
N PRO A 277 -34.73 -24.10 -5.32
CA PRO A 277 -34.22 -25.45 -5.16
C PRO A 277 -33.83 -25.93 -6.56
N LEU A 278 -32.54 -26.24 -6.75
CA LEU A 278 -32.12 -27.09 -7.86
C LEU A 278 -32.85 -28.42 -7.67
N GLY A 279 -33.95 -28.59 -8.40
CA GLY A 279 -34.64 -29.86 -8.49
C GLY A 279 -33.67 -30.91 -9.04
N PRO A 280 -33.70 -32.16 -8.52
CA PRO A 280 -32.82 -33.22 -8.98
C PRO A 280 -33.10 -33.49 -10.46
N ALA A 281 -32.04 -33.48 -11.27
CA ALA A 281 -32.09 -33.91 -12.65
C ALA A 281 -32.50 -35.39 -12.68
N ALA A 282 -33.73 -35.66 -13.14
CA ALA A 282 -34.16 -37.01 -13.48
C ALA A 282 -33.26 -37.52 -14.62
N SER A 283 -32.48 -38.55 -14.32
CA SER A 283 -31.78 -39.34 -15.33
C SER A 283 -32.75 -40.38 -15.87
N ASN A 284 -32.92 -40.39 -17.19
CA ASN A 284 -33.48 -41.52 -17.96
C ASN A 284 -32.32 -42.36 -18.48
#